data_AF-A0A645EA93-F1
#
_entry.id   AF-A0A645EA93-F1
#
_cell.length_a   1.000
_cell.length_b   1.000
_cell.length_c   1.000
_cell.angle_alpha   90.00
_cell.angle_beta   90.00
_cell.angle_gamma   90.00
#
_symmetry.space_group_name_H-M   'P 1'
#
loop_
_entity.id
_entity.type
_entity.pdbx_description
1 polymer ?
#
loop_
_entity_poly.entity_id
_entity_poly.type
_entity_poly.pdbx_seq_one_letter_code
_entity_poly.pdbx_strand_id
1 'polypeptide(L)'
;MGGRGPRIRILASDQGNFDFEEERLKEIIAQVQSQRAEHHQRTNPIAFRPCCCCGSYTIPLDSEYLTCSRCQWIDDHFQNNNPDNPNGRNSISLNNAKEAFKRRHRIIK
;
A
#
# COMPACT_ATOMS: atom_id res chain seq x y z
N MET A 1 -53.15 -19.16 32.90
CA MET A 1 -51.78 -18.70 32.60
C MET A 1 -51.35 -19.30 31.28
N GLY A 2 -51.03 -18.48 30.26
CA GLY A 2 -50.52 -18.96 28.97
C GLY A 2 -51.24 -18.36 27.76
N GLY A 3 -51.11 -17.05 27.56
CA GLY A 3 -51.63 -16.35 26.38
C GLY A 3 -50.82 -16.72 25.14
N ARG A 4 -51.52 -17.21 24.09
CA ARG A 4 -50.95 -17.37 22.76
C ARG A 4 -50.75 -15.97 22.19
N GLY A 5 -49.48 -15.58 21.99
CA GLY A 5 -49.13 -14.35 21.31
C GLY A 5 -49.79 -14.28 19.93
N PRO A 6 -50.11 -13.08 19.43
CA PRO A 6 -50.80 -12.93 18.16
C PRO A 6 -49.89 -13.47 17.06
N ARG A 7 -50.37 -14.47 16.30
CA ARG A 7 -49.75 -14.87 15.04
C ARG A 7 -49.77 -13.65 14.14
N ILE A 8 -48.62 -13.01 13.98
CA ILE A 8 -48.40 -11.98 12.96
C ILE A 8 -48.68 -12.67 11.62
N ARG A 9 -49.86 -12.39 11.06
CA ARG A 9 -50.13 -12.69 9.65
C ARG A 9 -49.39 -11.62 8.87
N ILE A 10 -48.19 -11.95 8.41
CA ILE A 10 -47.52 -11.16 7.38
C ILE A 10 -48.47 -11.19 6.19
N LEU A 11 -48.99 -10.03 5.80
CA LEU A 11 -49.84 -9.89 4.62
C LEU A 11 -48.93 -10.13 3.41
N ALA A 12 -49.42 -10.85 2.40
CA ALA A 12 -48.61 -11.24 1.23
C ALA A 12 -47.90 -10.07 0.50
N SER A 13 -48.40 -8.84 0.67
CA SER A 13 -47.79 -7.60 0.21
C SER A 13 -46.45 -7.27 0.87
N ASP A 14 -46.26 -7.61 2.15
CA ASP A 14 -45.01 -7.37 2.89
C ASP A 14 -43.92 -8.39 2.49
N GLN A 15 -44.33 -9.61 2.10
CA GLN A 15 -43.42 -10.62 1.55
C GLN A 15 -42.80 -10.12 0.23
N GLY A 16 -43.63 -9.60 -0.69
CA GLY A 16 -43.16 -9.08 -1.98
C GLY A 16 -42.28 -7.84 -1.87
N ASN A 17 -42.48 -6.98 -0.86
CA ASN A 17 -41.58 -5.86 -0.58
C ASN A 17 -40.21 -6.32 -0.05
N PHE A 18 -40.18 -7.32 0.83
CA PHE A 18 -38.94 -7.87 1.36
C PHE A 18 -38.14 -8.62 0.28
N ASP A 19 -38.84 -9.35 -0.59
CA ASP A 19 -38.24 -10.06 -1.73
C ASP A 19 -37.63 -9.06 -2.74
N PHE A 20 -38.30 -7.92 -3.00
CA PHE A 20 -37.78 -6.85 -3.86
C PHE A 20 -36.54 -6.16 -3.25
N GLU A 21 -36.54 -5.92 -1.93
CA GLU A 21 -35.37 -5.38 -1.24
C GLU A 21 -34.20 -6.38 -1.23
N GLU A 22 -34.46 -7.68 -1.08
CA GLU A 22 -33.44 -8.73 -1.13
C GLU A 22 -32.82 -8.85 -2.53
N GLU A 23 -33.63 -8.81 -3.59
CA GLU A 23 -33.13 -8.80 -4.98
C GLU A 23 -32.25 -7.58 -5.25
N ARG A 24 -32.71 -6.39 -4.84
CA ARG A 24 -31.95 -5.15 -4.97
C ARG A 24 -30.64 -5.19 -4.18
N LEU A 25 -30.63 -5.78 -2.98
CA LEU A 25 -29.42 -5.98 -2.19
C LEU A 25 -28.45 -6.96 -2.85
N LYS A 26 -28.94 -8.06 -3.41
CA LYS A 26 -28.12 -9.03 -4.17
C LYS A 26 -27.47 -8.38 -5.39
N GLU A 27 -28.20 -7.53 -6.11
CA GLU A 27 -27.69 -6.80 -7.26
C GLU A 27 -26.57 -5.82 -6.85
N ILE A 28 -26.78 -5.05 -5.78
CA ILE A 28 -25.76 -4.14 -5.22
C ILE A 28 -24.51 -4.92 -4.80
N ILE A 29 -24.67 -6.06 -4.11
CA ILE A 29 -23.54 -6.89 -3.67
C ILE A 29 -22.76 -7.42 -4.88
N ALA A 30 -23.46 -7.92 -5.90
CA ALA A 30 -22.82 -8.43 -7.12
C ALA A 30 -22.03 -7.33 -7.85
N GLN A 31 -22.58 -6.11 -7.92
CA GLN A 31 -21.92 -4.96 -8.52
C GLN A 31 -20.68 -4.51 -7.73
N VAL A 32 -20.74 -4.50 -6.39
CA VAL A 32 -19.57 -4.19 -5.56
C VAL A 32 -18.49 -5.28 -5.69
N GLN A 33 -18.90 -6.54 -5.77
CA GLN A 33 -17.98 -7.67 -5.98
C GLN A 33 -17.29 -7.59 -7.34
N SER A 34 -18.00 -7.26 -8.42
CA SER A 34 -17.40 -7.08 -9.75
C SER A 34 -16.43 -5.90 -9.78
N GLN A 35 -16.79 -4.76 -9.18
CA GLN A 35 -15.89 -3.60 -9.05
C GLN A 35 -14.61 -3.95 -8.28
N ARG A 36 -14.72 -4.72 -7.18
CA ARG A 36 -13.56 -5.18 -6.41
C ARG A 36 -12.69 -6.15 -7.21
N ALA A 37 -13.29 -7.06 -7.97
CA ALA A 37 -12.57 -8.00 -8.83
C ALA A 37 -11.80 -7.27 -9.94
N GLU A 38 -12.42 -6.28 -10.60
CA GLU A 38 -11.75 -5.44 -11.60
C GLU A 38 -10.60 -4.63 -11.01
N HIS A 39 -10.78 -4.06 -9.81
CA HIS A 39 -9.73 -3.30 -9.13
C HIS A 39 -8.55 -4.19 -8.73
N HIS A 40 -8.81 -5.43 -8.27
CA HIS A 40 -7.76 -6.36 -7.88
C HIS A 40 -6.89 -6.81 -9.06
N GLN A 41 -7.45 -6.86 -10.27
CA GLN A 41 -6.72 -7.20 -11.49
C GLN A 41 -5.74 -6.10 -11.97
N ARG A 42 -5.85 -4.88 -11.43
CA ARG A 42 -5.04 -3.73 -11.88
C ARG A 42 -3.78 -3.47 -11.06
N THR A 43 -3.58 -4.16 -9.93
CA THR A 43 -2.42 -3.90 -9.07
C THR A 43 -1.36 -4.98 -9.25
N ASN A 44 -0.42 -4.74 -10.16
CA ASN A 44 0.83 -5.49 -10.17
C ASN A 44 1.64 -5.14 -8.90
N PRO A 45 2.09 -6.12 -8.10
CA PRO A 45 2.89 -5.83 -6.93
C PRO A 45 4.21 -5.19 -7.36
N ILE A 46 4.45 -3.97 -6.87
CA ILE A 46 5.70 -3.25 -7.08
C ILE A 46 6.74 -3.86 -6.15
N ALA A 47 7.80 -4.42 -6.73
CA ALA A 47 8.90 -4.97 -5.97
C ALA A 47 9.95 -3.87 -5.70
N PHE A 48 10.50 -3.88 -4.48
CA PHE A 48 11.44 -2.87 -4.01
C PHE A 48 12.82 -3.48 -3.73
N ARG A 49 13.87 -2.67 -3.85
CA ARG A 49 15.25 -2.98 -3.49
C ARG A 49 15.77 -2.06 -2.38
N PRO A 50 16.77 -2.52 -1.60
CA PRO A 50 17.31 -1.75 -0.48
C PRO A 50 18.15 -0.57 -0.97
N CYS A 51 18.03 0.56 -0.29
CA CYS A 51 18.89 1.73 -0.51
C CYS A 51 20.34 1.43 -0.09
N CYS A 52 21.32 1.73 -0.95
CA CYS A 52 22.75 1.51 -0.67
C CYS A 52 23.28 2.31 0.53
N CYS A 53 22.63 3.40 0.92
CA CYS A 53 23.04 4.24 2.06
C CYS A 53 22.48 3.73 3.40
N CYS A 54 21.16 3.56 3.52
CA CYS A 54 20.51 3.24 4.80
C CYS A 54 19.94 1.82 4.91
N GLY A 55 19.93 1.04 3.82
CA GLY A 55 19.40 -0.33 3.79
C GLY A 55 17.87 -0.46 3.78
N SER A 56 17.12 0.63 3.85
CA SER A 56 15.65 0.59 3.79
C SER A 56 15.14 0.26 2.37
N TYR A 57 14.09 -0.57 2.27
CA TYR A 57 13.42 -0.93 1.00
C TYR A 57 12.51 0.19 0.52
N THR A 58 13.08 1.23 -0.08
CA THR A 58 12.34 2.41 -0.54
C THR A 58 12.45 2.65 -2.03
N ILE A 59 13.22 1.82 -2.76
CA ILE A 59 13.52 2.03 -4.18
C ILE A 59 12.78 0.96 -5.00
N PRO A 60 11.77 1.31 -5.80
CA PRO A 60 11.16 0.40 -6.77
C PRO A 60 12.21 -0.16 -7.74
N LEU A 61 12.09 -1.43 -8.10
CA LEU A 61 13.01 -2.10 -9.03
C LEU A 61 12.97 -1.54 -10.45
N ASP A 62 11.84 -0.97 -10.85
CA ASP A 62 11.59 -0.33 -12.15
C ASP A 62 12.00 1.15 -12.18
N SER A 63 12.53 1.69 -11.09
CA SER A 63 12.94 3.10 -10.99
C SER A 63 14.46 3.28 -11.08
N GLU A 64 14.86 4.35 -11.73
CA GLU A 64 16.25 4.82 -11.80
C GLU A 64 16.37 6.19 -11.15
N TYR A 65 17.49 6.43 -10.45
CA TYR A 65 17.81 7.72 -9.83
C TYR A 65 16.76 8.22 -8.83
N LEU A 66 16.02 7.31 -8.20
CA LEU A 66 15.03 7.67 -7.19
C LEU A 66 15.72 8.07 -5.88
N THR A 67 15.23 9.14 -5.26
CA THR A 67 15.66 9.55 -3.93
C THR A 67 15.05 8.68 -2.84
N CYS A 68 15.89 8.10 -1.98
CA CYS A 68 15.44 7.34 -0.81
C CYS A 68 14.67 8.24 0.17
N SER A 69 13.41 7.90 0.45
CA SER A 69 12.56 8.65 1.40
C SER A 69 13.09 8.66 2.85
N ARG A 70 13.96 7.71 3.22
CA ARG A 70 14.52 7.61 4.58
C ARG A 70 15.80 8.40 4.79
N CYS A 71 16.74 8.35 3.85
CA CYS A 71 18.07 8.95 4.01
C CYS A 71 18.41 10.03 2.99
N GLN A 72 17.53 10.28 2.02
CA GLN A 72 17.70 11.27 0.95
C GLN A 72 18.86 10.98 -0.02
N TRP A 73 19.43 9.76 0.01
CA TRP A 73 20.37 9.29 -1.00
C TRP A 73 19.66 9.10 -2.34
N ILE A 74 20.18 9.68 -3.42
CA ILE A 74 19.73 9.41 -4.79
C ILE A 74 20.34 8.09 -5.23
N ASP A 75 19.51 7.16 -5.67
CA ASP A 75 19.96 5.85 -6.13
C ASP A 75 20.66 5.94 -7.49
N ASP A 76 21.94 6.30 -7.43
CA ASP A 76 22.82 6.47 -8.57
C ASP A 76 23.69 5.23 -8.75
N HIS A 77 23.53 4.51 -9.87
CA HIS A 77 24.27 3.28 -10.15
C HIS A 77 25.79 3.48 -10.11
N PHE A 78 26.30 4.62 -10.57
CA PHE A 78 27.73 4.88 -10.59
C PHE A 78 28.28 5.04 -9.17
N GLN A 79 27.67 5.88 -8.35
CA GLN A 79 28.12 6.12 -6.96
C GLN A 79 27.82 4.93 -6.05
N ASN A 80 26.80 4.14 -6.34
CA ASN A 80 26.52 2.88 -5.65
C ASN A 80 27.65 1.86 -5.87
N ASN A 81 28.24 1.83 -7.07
CA ASN A 81 29.38 0.97 -7.41
C ASN A 81 30.74 1.58 -7.04
N ASN A 82 30.82 2.90 -6.88
CA ASN A 82 32.04 3.65 -6.55
C ASN A 82 31.83 4.44 -5.25
N PRO A 83 31.85 3.78 -4.07
CA PRO A 83 31.31 4.35 -2.85
C PRO A 83 32.09 5.53 -2.27
N ASP A 84 33.35 5.70 -2.68
CA ASP A 84 34.21 6.83 -2.28
C ASP A 84 34.20 7.97 -3.30
N ASN A 85 33.61 7.76 -4.49
CA ASN A 85 33.61 8.75 -5.55
C ASN A 85 32.40 9.69 -5.40
N PRO A 86 32.62 11.01 -5.18
CA PRO A 86 31.53 11.97 -5.11
C PRO A 86 31.02 12.40 -6.50
N ASN A 87 31.69 12.00 -7.59
CA ASN A 87 31.29 12.40 -8.94
C ASN A 87 30.08 11.58 -9.38
N GLY A 88 28.88 12.13 -9.23
CA GLY A 88 27.63 11.55 -9.69
C GLY A 88 26.47 12.50 -9.39
N ARG A 89 25.25 11.96 -9.23
CA ARG A 89 24.08 12.79 -8.90
C ARG A 89 24.06 13.30 -7.46
N ASN A 90 24.69 12.57 -6.54
CA ASN A 90 24.84 13.01 -5.16
C ASN A 90 26.09 13.88 -5.04
N SER A 91 25.98 14.98 -4.28
CA SER A 91 27.09 15.91 -4.02
C SER A 91 28.18 15.33 -3.11
N ILE A 92 27.92 14.19 -2.47
CA ILE A 92 28.83 13.49 -1.57
C ILE A 92 28.95 12.02 -1.97
N SER A 93 30.04 11.38 -1.58
CA SER A 93 30.24 9.94 -1.79
C SER A 93 29.26 9.11 -0.94
N LEU A 94 29.03 7.85 -1.34
CA LEU A 94 28.15 6.94 -0.62
C LEU A 94 28.63 6.68 0.81
N ASN A 95 29.95 6.58 1.02
CA ASN A 95 30.51 6.39 2.35
C ASN A 95 30.28 7.63 3.24
N ASN A 96 30.47 8.83 2.71
CA ASN A 96 30.16 10.07 3.43
C ASN A 96 28.65 10.17 3.77
N ALA A 97 27.78 9.74 2.85
CA ALA A 97 26.34 9.70 3.10
C ALA A 97 25.96 8.70 4.20
N LYS A 98 26.56 7.50 4.21
CA LYS A 98 26.39 6.49 5.27
C LYS A 98 26.80 7.04 6.63
N GLU A 99 27.93 7.73 6.71
CA GLU A 99 28.39 8.35 7.95
C GLU A 99 27.48 9.49 8.41
N ALA A 100 27.04 10.37 7.50
CA ALA A 100 26.09 11.42 7.80
C ALA A 100 24.76 10.84 8.33
N PHE A 101 24.27 9.77 7.71
CA PHE A 101 23.07 9.07 8.14
C PHE A 101 23.24 8.46 9.54
N LYS A 102 24.36 7.76 9.80
CA LYS A 102 24.69 7.21 11.13
C LYS A 102 24.79 8.29 12.20
N ARG A 103 25.41 9.43 11.90
CA ARG A 103 25.50 10.57 12.83
C ARG A 103 24.13 11.15 13.17
N ARG A 104 23.27 11.34 12.17
CA ARG A 104 21.89 11.83 12.35
C ARG A 104 21.03 10.88 13.20
N HIS A 105 21.29 9.57 13.14
CA HIS A 105 20.51 8.55 13.83
C HIS A 105 21.23 7.94 15.04
N ARG A 106 22.32 8.55 15.51
CA ARG A 106 22.93 8.18 16.78
C ARG A 106 21.97 8.61 17.89
N ILE A 107 21.29 7.64 18.49
CA ILE A 107 20.55 7.85 19.73
C ILE A 107 21.60 8.20 20.79
N ILE A 108 21.59 9.44 21.25
CA ILE A 108 22.32 9.84 22.45
C ILE A 108 21.61 9.12 23.60
N LYS A 109 22.29 8.15 24.21
CA LYS A 109 21.85 7.49 25.45
C LYS A 109 22.29 8.32 26.64
#